data_AF-A0A2G2NX97-F1
#
_entry.id   AF-A0A2G2NX97-F1
#
_cell.length_a   1.000
_cell.length_b   1.000
_cell.length_c   1.000
_cell.angle_alpha   90.00
_cell.angle_beta   90.00
_cell.angle_gamma   90.00
#
_symmetry.space_group_name_H-M   'P 1'
#
loop_
_entity.id
_entity.type
_entity.pdbx_description
1 polymer ?
#
loop_
_entity_poly.entity_id
_entity_poly.type
_entity_poly.pdbx_seq_one_letter_code
_entity_poly.pdbx_strand_id
1 'polypeptide(L)'
;MIMKKKTINYIIILSLSVLVVLTFFLPERMIRPGKLIDAHAEIETSCLACHTAFASTPPQKCTTCHTVEDIGINTTKGLSIATENKNVAFHQELTKGDCMSCHSDHKGVMAFRPISQFSHNLLDQNALNQCNKCHSNPSDNLHSKLTGNCIECHTVNTWKPSTFNHEEYFSNDRQSLRDQCSKCHSNPNDALHSNLTDNCIKCHSLNSWTPSTFEHTEYFRFDRNHKTECVSCHINKNYTKYTCYGCHEHSRSKIREEHIEEGISNYENCVECHRSGNEDEAKRIWRNHSNNKKDFKFNDHDDDDHD
;
A
#
# COMPACT_ATOMS: atom_id res chain seq x y z
N MET A 1 16.72 -20.14 77.83
CA MET A 1 18.16 -20.43 77.79
C MET A 1 18.82 -19.39 76.89
N ILE A 2 19.45 -18.35 77.48
CA ILE A 2 20.07 -17.25 76.71
C ILE A 2 21.46 -17.73 76.26
N MET A 3 21.68 -17.88 74.96
CA MET A 3 22.99 -18.25 74.42
C MET A 3 24.01 -17.16 74.75
N LYS A 4 25.18 -17.57 75.26
CA LYS A 4 26.27 -16.64 75.60
C LYS A 4 26.77 -15.94 74.32
N LYS A 5 27.02 -14.63 74.40
CA LYS A 5 27.50 -13.77 73.29
C LYS A 5 28.72 -14.36 72.54
N LYS A 6 29.63 -15.03 73.25
CA LYS A 6 30.78 -15.73 72.65
C LYS A 6 30.37 -16.91 71.75
N THR A 7 29.34 -17.66 72.13
CA THR A 7 28.80 -18.77 71.35
C THR A 7 28.14 -18.27 70.06
N ILE A 8 27.44 -17.14 70.12
CA ILE A 8 26.85 -16.49 68.95
C ILE A 8 27.94 -16.03 67.97
N ASN A 9 29.01 -15.39 68.46
CA ASN A 9 30.13 -14.98 67.60
C ASN A 9 30.83 -16.18 66.94
N TYR A 10 31.02 -17.29 67.66
CA TYR A 10 31.59 -18.51 67.08
C TYR A 10 30.73 -19.09 65.96
N ILE A 11 29.41 -19.11 66.13
CA ILE A 11 28.49 -19.59 65.09
C ILE A 11 28.56 -18.67 63.86
N ILE A 12 28.55 -17.36 64.03
CA ILE A 12 28.65 -16.40 62.92
C ILE A 12 29.97 -16.58 62.16
N ILE A 13 31.10 -16.68 62.87
CA ILE A 13 32.42 -16.88 62.25
C ILE A 13 32.47 -18.21 61.51
N LEU A 14 31.93 -19.28 62.10
CA LEU A 14 31.87 -20.60 61.46
C LEU A 14 31.00 -20.56 60.20
N SER A 15 29.82 -19.95 60.26
CA SER A 15 28.92 -19.79 59.12
C SER A 15 29.55 -18.96 58.00
N LEU A 16 30.22 -17.85 58.33
CA LEU A 16 30.95 -17.03 57.35
C LEU A 16 32.10 -17.81 56.72
N SER A 17 32.86 -18.56 57.52
CA SER A 17 33.96 -19.40 57.02
C SER A 17 33.45 -20.49 56.09
N VAL A 18 32.33 -21.14 56.44
CA VAL A 18 31.67 -22.14 55.57
C VAL A 18 31.19 -21.50 54.27
N LEU A 19 30.58 -20.32 54.32
CA LEU A 19 30.17 -19.59 53.10
C LEU A 19 31.37 -19.26 52.21
N VAL A 20 32.47 -18.77 52.78
CA VAL A 20 33.70 -18.50 52.04
C VAL A 20 34.23 -19.77 51.37
N VAL A 21 34.31 -20.88 52.11
CA VAL A 21 34.71 -22.19 51.53
C VAL A 21 33.74 -22.60 50.41
N LEU A 22 32.43 -22.50 50.62
CA LEU A 22 31.44 -22.85 49.58
C LEU A 22 31.58 -21.97 48.33
N THR A 23 31.92 -20.68 48.47
CA THR A 23 32.14 -19.80 47.31
C THR A 23 33.39 -20.16 46.51
N PHE A 24 34.43 -20.73 47.12
CA PHE A 24 35.65 -21.15 46.42
C PHE A 24 35.57 -22.59 45.88
N PHE A 25 34.87 -23.49 46.58
CA PHE A 25 34.84 -24.92 46.24
C PHE A 25 33.54 -25.39 45.57
N LEU A 26 32.44 -24.65 45.69
CA LEU A 26 31.14 -24.93 45.07
C LEU A 26 30.45 -23.66 44.50
N PRO A 27 31.16 -22.75 43.81
CA PRO A 27 30.57 -21.50 43.31
C PRO A 27 29.35 -21.76 42.40
N GLU A 28 29.40 -22.84 41.66
CA GLU A 28 28.39 -23.20 40.67
C GLU A 28 27.06 -23.59 41.31
N ARG A 29 27.04 -24.20 42.51
CA ARG A 29 25.75 -24.49 43.19
C ARG A 29 25.12 -23.29 43.87
N MET A 30 25.91 -22.25 44.15
CA MET A 30 25.41 -21.01 44.75
C MET A 30 24.90 -20.00 43.70
N ILE A 31 25.39 -20.07 42.45
CA ILE A 31 25.14 -19.06 41.42
C ILE A 31 24.33 -19.62 40.24
N ARG A 32 24.20 -20.95 40.06
CA ARG A 32 23.49 -21.53 38.91
C ARG A 32 21.96 -21.37 39.01
N PRO A 33 21.33 -20.65 38.07
CA PRO A 33 19.86 -20.50 38.02
C PRO A 33 19.12 -21.79 37.62
N GLY A 34 19.84 -22.83 37.20
CA GLY A 34 19.28 -24.09 36.70
C GLY A 34 20.12 -24.67 35.55
N LYS A 35 19.65 -25.79 34.98
CA LYS A 35 20.25 -26.37 33.76
C LYS A 35 20.08 -25.44 32.56
N LEU A 36 20.96 -25.54 31.57
CA LEU A 36 20.76 -24.87 30.28
C LEU A 36 19.70 -25.59 29.44
N ILE A 37 19.22 -24.92 28.38
CA ILE A 37 18.45 -25.55 27.32
C ILE A 37 19.25 -26.68 26.67
N ASP A 38 18.54 -27.67 26.13
CA ASP A 38 19.18 -28.90 25.62
C ASP A 38 20.17 -28.61 24.47
N ALA A 39 19.95 -27.56 23.69
CA ALA A 39 20.85 -27.10 22.63
C ALA A 39 22.22 -26.60 23.13
N HIS A 40 22.31 -26.19 24.40
CA HIS A 40 23.53 -25.70 25.05
C HIS A 40 24.07 -26.66 26.12
N ALA A 41 23.63 -27.93 26.12
CA ALA A 41 24.07 -28.92 27.09
C ALA A 41 25.61 -29.11 27.11
N GLU A 42 26.28 -28.96 25.96
CA GLU A 42 27.73 -29.13 25.82
C GLU A 42 28.54 -28.04 26.55
N ILE A 43 27.95 -26.88 26.82
CA ILE A 43 28.60 -25.74 27.50
C ILE A 43 28.07 -25.53 28.93
N GLU A 44 27.33 -26.49 29.50
CA GLU A 44 26.66 -26.36 30.80
C GLU A 44 27.61 -26.00 31.96
N THR A 45 28.89 -26.41 31.88
CA THR A 45 29.93 -26.12 32.88
C THR A 45 30.77 -24.88 32.55
N SER A 46 30.59 -24.29 31.35
CA SER A 46 31.38 -23.17 30.85
C SER A 46 30.63 -21.85 31.02
N CYS A 47 30.29 -21.47 32.26
CA CYS A 47 29.45 -20.29 32.55
C CYS A 47 29.97 -18.98 31.92
N LEU A 48 31.30 -18.82 31.85
CA LEU A 48 31.98 -17.64 31.28
C LEU A 48 31.95 -17.59 29.74
N ALA A 49 31.42 -18.64 29.09
CA ALA A 49 31.13 -18.66 27.67
C ALA A 49 30.07 -17.63 27.31
N CYS A 50 29.13 -17.35 28.23
CA CYS A 50 28.08 -16.34 28.04
C CYS A 50 28.25 -15.16 29.02
N HIS A 51 28.56 -15.43 30.29
CA HIS A 51 28.63 -14.39 31.31
C HIS A 51 30.00 -13.73 31.41
N THR A 52 29.99 -12.42 31.66
CA THR A 52 31.18 -11.67 32.07
C THR A 52 31.13 -11.47 33.58
N ALA A 53 32.26 -11.65 34.27
CA ALA A 53 32.30 -11.52 35.73
C ALA A 53 31.81 -10.14 36.18
N PHE A 54 30.86 -10.11 37.12
CA PHE A 54 30.26 -8.89 37.68
C PHE A 54 29.58 -7.96 36.66
N ALA A 55 29.29 -8.46 35.46
CA ALA A 55 28.59 -7.73 34.40
C ALA A 55 27.47 -8.57 33.80
N SER A 56 26.58 -7.94 33.04
CA SER A 56 25.59 -8.65 32.25
C SER A 56 26.25 -9.44 31.12
N THR A 57 25.52 -10.38 30.54
CA THR A 57 25.94 -11.11 29.33
C THR A 57 25.99 -10.15 28.15
N PRO A 58 27.18 -9.86 27.57
CA PRO A 58 27.27 -9.00 26.41
C PRO A 58 26.82 -9.79 25.16
N PRO A 59 26.10 -9.17 24.22
CA PRO A 59 25.61 -9.83 23.00
C PRO A 59 26.69 -10.52 22.17
N GLN A 60 27.91 -9.99 22.20
CA GLN A 60 29.07 -10.51 21.46
C GLN A 60 29.40 -11.96 21.86
N LYS A 61 29.10 -12.36 23.09
CA LYS A 61 29.28 -13.75 23.56
C LYS A 61 28.33 -14.71 22.83
N CYS A 62 27.10 -14.27 22.56
CA CYS A 62 26.12 -15.02 21.78
C CYS A 62 26.56 -15.11 20.31
N THR A 63 26.96 -13.98 19.73
CA THR A 63 27.29 -13.89 18.29
C THR A 63 28.61 -14.55 17.91
N THR A 64 29.39 -15.02 18.89
CA THR A 64 30.59 -15.83 18.63
C THR A 64 30.24 -17.15 17.95
N CYS A 65 29.08 -17.73 18.30
CA CYS A 65 28.56 -18.95 17.67
C CYS A 65 27.31 -18.69 16.81
N HIS A 66 26.55 -17.64 17.12
CA HIS A 66 25.32 -17.26 16.42
C HIS A 66 25.51 -15.95 15.64
N THR A 67 26.21 -16.01 14.51
CA THR A 67 26.36 -14.89 13.57
C THR A 67 24.99 -14.35 13.15
N VAL A 68 24.78 -13.04 13.29
CA VAL A 68 23.46 -12.42 13.07
C VAL A 68 22.98 -12.64 11.64
N GLU A 69 23.90 -12.67 10.69
CA GLU A 69 23.66 -12.93 9.27
C GLU A 69 23.07 -14.31 9.02
N ASP A 70 23.36 -15.29 9.88
CA ASP A 70 22.96 -16.68 9.69
C ASP A 70 21.70 -17.07 10.49
N ILE A 71 21.30 -16.28 11.50
CA ILE A 71 20.16 -16.64 12.36
C ILE A 71 18.86 -16.71 11.54
N GLY A 72 18.27 -17.90 11.47
CA GLY A 72 17.05 -18.13 10.67
C GLY A 72 17.32 -18.46 9.20
N ILE A 73 18.60 -18.54 8.80
CA ILE A 73 19.03 -18.88 7.44
C ILE A 73 19.88 -20.16 7.43
N ASN A 74 20.84 -20.25 8.35
CA ASN A 74 21.75 -21.38 8.51
C ASN A 74 21.78 -21.86 9.97
N THR A 75 22.13 -23.14 10.16
CA THR A 75 22.49 -23.68 11.47
C THR A 75 23.87 -23.19 11.91
N THR A 76 24.22 -23.36 13.19
CA THR A 76 25.57 -23.10 13.72
C THR A 76 26.66 -23.96 13.08
N LYS A 77 26.30 -24.95 12.25
CA LYS A 77 27.21 -25.79 11.47
C LYS A 77 27.28 -25.39 9.99
N GLY A 78 26.67 -24.27 9.60
CA GLY A 78 26.66 -23.76 8.23
C GLY A 78 25.69 -24.48 7.28
N LEU A 79 24.83 -25.36 7.79
CA LEU A 79 23.80 -26.02 6.97
C LEU A 79 22.59 -25.08 6.80
N SER A 80 22.17 -24.86 5.56
CA SER A 80 20.98 -24.05 5.27
C SER A 80 19.70 -24.69 5.77
N ILE A 81 18.81 -23.86 6.31
CA ILE A 81 17.48 -24.26 6.82
C ILE A 81 16.32 -23.75 5.95
N ALA A 82 16.60 -23.33 4.72
CA ALA A 82 15.60 -22.72 3.82
C ALA A 82 14.41 -23.63 3.46
N THR A 83 14.61 -24.95 3.50
CA THR A 83 13.56 -25.94 3.21
C THR A 83 12.74 -26.32 4.44
N GLU A 84 13.11 -25.84 5.62
CA GLU A 84 12.38 -26.11 6.86
C GLU A 84 11.22 -25.13 6.99
N ASN A 85 10.05 -25.62 7.40
CA ASN A 85 8.83 -24.82 7.55
C ASN A 85 8.97 -23.89 8.77
N LYS A 86 9.62 -22.74 8.59
CA LYS A 86 10.04 -21.82 9.66
C LYS A 86 9.50 -20.41 9.44
N ASN A 87 9.43 -19.69 10.55
CA ASN A 87 9.08 -18.27 10.55
C ASN A 87 10.10 -17.45 9.76
N VAL A 88 9.70 -16.28 9.28
CA VAL A 88 10.57 -15.38 8.53
C VAL A 88 11.83 -15.02 9.32
N ALA A 89 12.97 -14.95 8.63
CA ALA A 89 14.22 -14.46 9.22
C ALA A 89 14.12 -12.94 9.40
N PHE A 90 14.18 -12.48 10.66
CA PHE A 90 14.07 -11.05 11.01
C PHE A 90 15.28 -10.52 11.78
N HIS A 91 16.18 -11.39 12.26
CA HIS A 91 17.28 -10.99 13.14
C HIS A 91 18.27 -10.05 12.45
N GLN A 92 18.39 -10.17 11.12
CA GLN A 92 19.24 -9.33 10.28
C GLN A 92 18.76 -7.88 10.21
N GLU A 93 17.47 -7.64 10.45
CA GLU A 93 16.83 -6.33 10.31
C GLU A 93 16.68 -5.62 11.68
N LEU A 94 17.23 -6.20 12.77
CA LEU A 94 17.18 -5.63 14.12
C LEU A 94 18.20 -4.51 14.31
N THR A 95 17.78 -3.41 14.92
CA THR A 95 18.63 -2.24 15.21
C THR A 95 19.61 -2.46 16.37
N LYS A 96 19.34 -3.44 17.24
CA LYS A 96 20.13 -3.75 18.43
C LYS A 96 20.21 -5.25 18.63
N GLY A 97 21.42 -5.76 18.86
CA GLY A 97 21.62 -7.15 19.25
C GLY A 97 21.35 -7.37 20.73
N ASP A 98 20.11 -7.22 21.21
CA ASP A 98 19.75 -7.61 22.58
C ASP A 98 19.01 -8.96 22.59
N CYS A 99 19.79 -10.04 22.49
CA CYS A 99 19.26 -11.40 22.39
C CYS A 99 18.42 -11.77 23.62
N MET A 100 18.84 -11.33 24.81
CA MET A 100 18.22 -11.70 26.08
C MET A 100 16.92 -10.95 26.38
N SER A 101 16.61 -9.89 25.65
CA SER A 101 15.28 -9.26 25.70
C SER A 101 14.15 -10.23 25.31
N CYS A 102 14.47 -11.20 24.46
CA CYS A 102 13.55 -12.19 23.94
C CYS A 102 13.90 -13.61 24.37
N HIS A 103 15.18 -13.98 24.45
CA HIS A 103 15.64 -15.34 24.70
C HIS A 103 16.12 -15.58 26.13
N SER A 104 16.02 -16.82 26.58
CA SER A 104 16.63 -17.30 27.83
C SER A 104 17.27 -18.67 27.63
N ASP A 105 18.50 -18.81 28.12
CA ASP A 105 19.26 -20.06 28.03
C ASP A 105 19.04 -21.02 29.20
N HIS A 106 18.54 -20.54 30.34
CA HIS A 106 18.25 -21.42 31.49
C HIS A 106 16.89 -22.08 31.34
N LYS A 107 16.86 -23.41 31.45
CA LYS A 107 15.67 -24.24 31.35
C LYS A 107 14.65 -23.87 32.43
N GLY A 108 13.40 -23.65 32.03
CA GLY A 108 12.31 -23.27 32.94
C GLY A 108 12.11 -21.76 33.10
N VAL A 109 13.02 -20.94 32.57
CA VAL A 109 12.79 -19.51 32.30
C VAL A 109 12.38 -19.41 30.83
N MET A 110 11.29 -18.70 30.50
CA MET A 110 10.72 -18.63 29.14
C MET A 110 11.82 -18.58 28.06
N ALA A 111 12.02 -19.69 27.34
CA ALA A 111 13.16 -19.85 26.43
C ALA A 111 13.15 -18.82 25.30
N PHE A 112 11.95 -18.38 24.90
CA PHE A 112 11.75 -17.24 24.01
C PHE A 112 10.38 -16.59 24.25
N ARG A 113 10.26 -15.29 24.00
CA ARG A 113 8.96 -14.61 23.90
C ARG A 113 8.21 -15.03 22.62
N PRO A 114 6.89 -15.28 22.66
CA PRO A 114 6.12 -15.61 21.47
C PRO A 114 6.22 -14.52 20.39
N ILE A 115 6.50 -14.93 19.15
CA ILE A 115 6.64 -14.04 17.99
C ILE A 115 5.32 -13.32 17.65
N SER A 116 4.17 -13.84 18.10
CA SER A 116 2.87 -13.15 17.96
C SER A 116 2.83 -11.78 18.65
N GLN A 117 3.78 -11.48 19.53
CA GLN A 117 3.94 -10.19 20.19
C GLN A 117 5.18 -9.42 19.70
N PHE A 118 5.67 -9.74 18.50
CA PHE A 118 6.82 -9.05 17.93
C PHE A 118 6.55 -7.55 17.77
N SER A 119 7.51 -6.74 18.20
CA SER A 119 7.43 -5.30 18.17
C SER A 119 8.27 -4.73 17.03
N HIS A 120 7.60 -4.11 16.05
CA HIS A 120 8.25 -3.52 14.87
C HIS A 120 9.19 -2.35 15.22
N ASN A 121 9.08 -1.75 16.41
CA ASN A 121 10.00 -0.69 16.87
C ASN A 121 11.46 -1.14 17.02
N LEU A 122 11.73 -2.45 16.96
CA LEU A 122 13.08 -3.01 17.02
C LEU A 122 13.76 -3.01 15.64
N LEU A 123 12.99 -2.85 14.56
CA LEU A 123 13.47 -2.87 13.18
C LEU A 123 14.03 -1.53 12.74
N ASP A 124 14.91 -1.55 11.75
CA ASP A 124 15.41 -0.33 11.10
C ASP A 124 14.34 0.31 10.19
N GLN A 125 14.61 1.55 9.75
CA GLN A 125 13.67 2.32 8.92
C GLN A 125 13.45 1.73 7.52
N ASN A 126 14.43 1.02 6.98
CA ASN A 126 14.30 0.40 5.66
C ASN A 126 13.40 -0.84 5.75
N ALA A 127 13.59 -1.68 6.76
CA ALA A 127 12.76 -2.85 7.04
C ALA A 127 11.30 -2.47 7.32
N LEU A 128 11.07 -1.38 8.06
CA LEU A 128 9.72 -0.87 8.35
C LEU A 128 8.91 -0.51 7.10
N ASN A 129 9.58 -0.13 6.00
CA ASN A 129 8.92 0.20 4.73
C ASN A 129 8.75 -1.01 3.80
N GLN A 130 9.35 -2.16 4.13
CA GLN A 130 9.39 -3.35 3.27
C GLN A 130 8.59 -4.50 3.89
N CYS A 131 7.30 -4.23 4.15
CA CYS A 131 6.42 -5.18 4.82
C CYS A 131 6.36 -6.54 4.13
N ASN A 132 6.44 -6.55 2.79
CA ASN A 132 6.36 -7.74 1.95
C ASN A 132 7.58 -8.69 2.06
N LYS A 133 8.69 -8.25 2.67
CA LYS A 133 9.81 -9.15 2.97
C LYS A 133 9.44 -10.19 4.03
N CYS A 134 8.56 -9.82 4.96
CA CYS A 134 8.16 -10.65 6.10
C CYS A 134 6.71 -11.12 6.01
N HIS A 135 5.82 -10.27 5.52
CA HIS A 135 4.39 -10.51 5.46
C HIS A 135 3.92 -10.75 4.03
N SER A 136 3.06 -11.75 3.85
CA SER A 136 2.40 -11.98 2.57
C SER A 136 1.27 -10.98 2.36
N ASN A 137 1.03 -10.59 1.10
CA ASN A 137 -0.10 -9.74 0.74
C ASN A 137 -1.43 -10.47 1.06
N PRO A 138 -2.42 -9.80 1.68
CA PRO A 138 -3.75 -10.38 1.84
C PRO A 138 -4.40 -10.71 0.49
N SER A 139 -5.06 -11.87 0.41
CA SER A 139 -5.71 -12.35 -0.84
C SER A 139 -7.13 -11.81 -1.04
N ASP A 140 -7.48 -10.65 -0.45
CA ASP A 140 -8.81 -10.08 -0.60
C ASP A 140 -8.96 -9.23 -1.88
N ASN A 141 -10.21 -8.91 -2.22
CA ASN A 141 -10.55 -8.19 -3.45
C ASN A 141 -10.06 -6.72 -3.45
N LEU A 142 -9.79 -6.13 -2.29
CA LEU A 142 -9.25 -4.77 -2.22
C LEU A 142 -7.76 -4.81 -2.57
N HIS A 143 -6.98 -5.63 -1.87
CA HIS A 143 -5.53 -5.75 -2.07
C HIS A 143 -5.14 -6.32 -3.43
N SER A 144 -6.01 -7.10 -4.08
CA SER A 144 -5.74 -7.62 -5.43
C SER A 144 -5.85 -6.57 -6.54
N LYS A 145 -6.51 -5.44 -6.28
CA LYS A 145 -6.75 -4.35 -7.25
C LYS A 145 -5.91 -3.11 -6.98
N LEU A 146 -5.24 -3.08 -5.84
CA LEU A 146 -4.38 -1.99 -5.43
C LEU A 146 -2.92 -2.30 -5.71
N THR A 147 -2.19 -1.29 -6.13
CA THR A 147 -0.74 -1.28 -6.24
C THR A 147 -0.24 -0.25 -5.24
N GLY A 148 0.62 -0.57 -4.29
CA GLY A 148 1.04 0.44 -3.31
C GLY A 148 1.76 -0.14 -2.12
N ASN A 149 2.48 0.71 -1.41
CA ASN A 149 3.16 0.28 -0.19
C ASN A 149 2.15 0.14 0.95
N CYS A 150 2.27 -0.91 1.76
CA CYS A 150 1.33 -1.17 2.85
C CYS A 150 1.22 0.01 3.83
N ILE A 151 2.32 0.74 4.05
CA ILE A 151 2.40 1.85 5.00
C ILE A 151 1.61 3.11 4.56
N GLU A 152 1.23 3.19 3.29
CA GLU A 152 0.35 4.27 2.82
C GLU A 152 -1.06 4.13 3.41
N CYS A 153 -1.46 2.91 3.78
CA CYS A 153 -2.79 2.61 4.30
C CYS A 153 -2.80 2.08 5.75
N HIS A 154 -1.75 1.35 6.14
CA HIS A 154 -1.64 0.69 7.42
C HIS A 154 -0.54 1.32 8.26
N THR A 155 -0.73 1.30 9.57
CA THR A 155 0.33 1.69 10.51
C THR A 155 0.90 0.46 11.20
N VAL A 156 2.18 0.51 11.58
CA VAL A 156 2.85 -0.59 12.29
C VAL A 156 2.26 -0.90 13.67
N ASN A 157 1.62 0.08 14.32
CA ASN A 157 1.03 -0.08 15.66
C ASN A 157 -0.45 -0.45 15.61
N THR A 158 -1.18 0.03 14.60
CA THR A 158 -2.60 -0.27 14.37
C THR A 158 -2.77 -0.72 12.93
N TRP A 159 -2.64 -2.03 12.70
CA TRP A 159 -2.76 -2.63 11.38
C TRP A 159 -4.20 -2.71 10.88
N LYS A 160 -5.16 -2.95 11.80
CA LYS A 160 -6.60 -2.99 11.50
C LYS A 160 -7.38 -2.09 12.46
N PRO A 161 -8.32 -1.27 11.96
CA PRO A 161 -8.62 -1.01 10.55
C PRO A 161 -7.48 -0.21 9.87
N SER A 162 -7.50 -0.11 8.53
CA SER A 162 -6.62 0.83 7.82
C SER A 162 -6.98 2.26 8.21
N THR A 163 -5.98 3.14 8.31
CA THR A 163 -6.19 4.56 8.65
C THR A 163 -6.30 5.45 7.41
N PHE A 164 -6.26 4.85 6.21
CA PHE A 164 -6.30 5.58 4.95
C PHE A 164 -7.61 6.36 4.76
N ASN A 165 -7.48 7.62 4.36
CA ASN A 165 -8.59 8.49 3.98
C ASN A 165 -8.24 9.21 2.65
N HIS A 166 -9.06 9.01 1.61
CA HIS A 166 -8.84 9.61 0.29
C HIS A 166 -8.85 11.16 0.35
N GLU A 167 -9.81 11.76 1.04
CA GLU A 167 -9.99 13.22 1.09
C GLU A 167 -8.80 13.92 1.78
N GLU A 168 -8.34 13.36 2.90
CA GLU A 168 -7.18 13.87 3.62
C GLU A 168 -5.90 13.76 2.77
N TYR A 169 -5.71 12.62 2.11
CA TYR A 169 -4.54 12.36 1.27
C TYR A 169 -4.40 13.38 0.11
N PHE A 170 -5.52 13.76 -0.51
CA PHE A 170 -5.57 14.64 -1.68
C PHE A 170 -5.85 16.12 -1.38
N SER A 171 -5.90 16.53 -0.11
CA SER A 171 -6.24 17.91 0.28
C SER A 171 -5.22 18.97 -0.21
N ASN A 172 -5.79 20.01 -0.84
CA ASN A 172 -5.36 21.39 -1.16
C ASN A 172 -3.95 21.79 -1.64
N ASP A 173 -2.93 20.92 -1.73
CA ASP A 173 -1.63 21.30 -2.35
C ASP A 173 -1.07 20.25 -3.32
N ARG A 174 -1.92 19.29 -3.69
CA ARG A 174 -1.53 18.06 -4.38
C ARG A 174 -2.34 17.81 -5.65
N GLN A 175 -2.62 18.86 -6.41
CA GLN A 175 -3.32 18.74 -7.70
C GLN A 175 -2.63 17.72 -8.62
N SER A 176 -1.29 17.74 -8.65
CA SER A 176 -0.50 16.80 -9.43
C SER A 176 -0.63 15.34 -8.98
N LEU A 177 -1.00 15.06 -7.72
CA LEU A 177 -1.23 13.71 -7.20
C LEU A 177 -2.67 13.24 -7.46
N ARG A 178 -3.63 14.15 -7.65
CA ARG A 178 -5.02 13.78 -8.01
C ARG A 178 -5.10 13.11 -9.39
N ASP A 179 -4.15 13.38 -10.27
CA ASP A 179 -4.07 12.72 -11.57
C ASP A 179 -3.32 11.38 -11.51
N GLN A 180 -2.73 11.03 -10.37
CA GLN A 180 -1.91 9.83 -10.18
C GLN A 180 -2.67 8.68 -9.50
N CYS A 181 -3.99 8.56 -9.75
CA CYS A 181 -4.78 7.43 -9.25
C CYS A 181 -4.16 6.08 -9.60
N SER A 182 -3.48 6.00 -10.76
CA SER A 182 -2.76 4.82 -11.25
C SER A 182 -1.62 4.34 -10.36
N LYS A 183 -1.12 5.18 -9.45
CA LYS A 183 -0.14 4.74 -8.44
C LYS A 183 -0.73 3.75 -7.46
N CYS A 184 -1.99 3.95 -7.10
CA CYS A 184 -2.71 3.13 -6.12
C CYS A 184 -3.66 2.13 -6.78
N HIS A 185 -4.28 2.49 -7.89
CA HIS A 185 -5.33 1.73 -8.55
C HIS A 185 -4.86 1.21 -9.91
N SER A 186 -5.05 -0.08 -10.14
CA SER A 186 -4.79 -0.66 -11.46
C SER A 186 -5.82 -0.16 -12.48
N ASN A 187 -5.35 0.29 -13.66
CA ASN A 187 -6.23 0.69 -14.75
C ASN A 187 -7.02 -0.53 -15.29
N PRO A 188 -8.35 -0.43 -15.49
CA PRO A 188 -9.09 -1.45 -16.21
C PRO A 188 -8.55 -1.61 -17.63
N ASN A 189 -8.32 -2.84 -18.08
CA ASN A 189 -7.88 -3.11 -19.45
C ASN A 189 -9.07 -3.18 -20.41
N ASP A 190 -9.84 -2.10 -20.49
CA ASP A 190 -10.97 -1.96 -21.42
C ASP A 190 -10.74 -0.85 -22.45
N ALA A 191 -11.62 -0.77 -23.45
CA ALA A 191 -11.47 0.15 -24.57
C ALA A 191 -11.64 1.63 -24.20
N LEU A 192 -12.30 1.95 -23.08
CA LEU A 192 -12.45 3.32 -22.60
C LEU A 192 -11.16 3.78 -21.90
N HIS A 193 -10.62 2.91 -21.05
CA HIS A 193 -9.45 3.18 -20.24
C HIS A 193 -8.12 3.01 -20.99
N SER A 194 -8.11 2.32 -22.14
CA SER A 194 -6.89 2.09 -22.93
C SER A 194 -6.25 3.36 -23.49
N ASN A 195 -7.04 4.41 -23.74
CA ASN A 195 -6.58 5.70 -24.26
C ASN A 195 -6.67 6.83 -23.23
N LEU A 196 -7.13 6.54 -22.00
CA LEU A 196 -7.32 7.49 -20.91
C LEU A 196 -6.43 7.07 -19.74
N THR A 197 -5.15 7.39 -19.82
CA THR A 197 -4.15 6.97 -18.82
C THR A 197 -4.11 7.85 -17.57
N ASP A 198 -4.67 9.07 -17.64
CA ASP A 198 -4.57 10.11 -16.60
C ASP A 198 -5.88 10.90 -16.47
N ASN A 199 -6.02 11.64 -15.36
CA ASN A 199 -7.19 12.45 -15.01
C ASN A 199 -8.47 11.64 -14.71
N CYS A 200 -8.34 10.53 -13.99
CA CYS A 200 -9.48 9.67 -13.62
C CYS A 200 -10.62 10.46 -12.95
N ILE A 201 -10.30 11.54 -12.22
CA ILE A 201 -11.26 12.41 -11.55
C ILE A 201 -12.20 13.17 -12.50
N LYS A 202 -11.91 13.22 -13.81
CA LYS A 202 -12.84 13.78 -14.81
C LYS A 202 -14.10 12.92 -14.97
N CYS A 203 -13.98 11.63 -14.70
CA CYS A 203 -15.07 10.66 -14.86
C CYS A 203 -15.45 9.99 -13.53
N HIS A 204 -14.56 9.98 -12.55
CA HIS A 204 -14.79 9.28 -11.28
C HIS A 204 -14.67 10.25 -10.10
N SER A 205 -15.23 9.88 -8.96
CA SER A 205 -15.06 10.64 -7.73
C SER A 205 -13.97 10.03 -6.84
N LEU A 206 -13.50 10.77 -5.85
CA LEU A 206 -12.57 10.24 -4.84
C LEU A 206 -13.18 9.10 -4.00
N ASN A 207 -14.50 9.01 -3.95
CA ASN A 207 -15.21 8.05 -3.09
C ASN A 207 -15.70 6.82 -3.85
N SER A 208 -15.85 6.91 -5.18
CA SER A 208 -16.40 5.84 -6.00
C SER A 208 -15.98 5.91 -7.47
N TRP A 209 -15.67 4.73 -8.02
CA TRP A 209 -15.47 4.52 -9.45
C TRP A 209 -16.80 4.40 -10.21
N THR A 210 -17.86 3.89 -9.58
CA THR A 210 -19.17 3.72 -10.20
C THR A 210 -20.29 4.31 -9.32
N PRO A 211 -21.30 4.98 -9.92
CA PRO A 211 -21.37 5.39 -11.32
C PRO A 211 -20.31 6.43 -11.69
N SER A 212 -20.03 6.57 -12.99
CA SER A 212 -19.21 7.67 -13.50
C SER A 212 -19.93 9.00 -13.26
N THR A 213 -19.17 10.03 -12.89
CA THR A 213 -19.59 11.44 -12.79
C THR A 213 -19.30 12.23 -14.07
N PHE A 214 -18.98 11.55 -15.17
CA PHE A 214 -18.69 12.20 -16.45
C PHE A 214 -19.93 12.91 -17.00
N GLU A 215 -19.86 14.23 -17.13
CA GLU A 215 -20.91 15.07 -17.68
C GLU A 215 -20.70 15.30 -19.18
N HIS A 216 -21.43 14.55 -20.01
CA HIS A 216 -21.36 14.67 -21.48
C HIS A 216 -21.86 16.04 -21.99
N THR A 217 -22.68 16.73 -21.19
CA THR A 217 -23.33 18.01 -21.53
C THR A 217 -22.35 19.16 -21.81
N GLU A 218 -21.11 19.06 -21.31
CA GLU A 218 -20.01 19.98 -21.62
C GLU A 218 -19.53 19.85 -23.08
N TYR A 219 -19.74 18.69 -23.71
CA TYR A 219 -19.31 18.38 -25.07
C TYR A 219 -20.48 18.38 -26.05
N PHE A 220 -21.53 17.61 -25.76
CA PHE A 220 -22.75 17.54 -26.57
C PHE A 220 -23.95 17.24 -25.67
N ARG A 221 -25.00 18.03 -25.79
CA ARG A 221 -26.21 17.90 -24.98
C ARG A 221 -27.25 17.08 -25.73
N PHE A 222 -27.65 15.97 -25.11
CA PHE A 222 -28.85 15.26 -25.52
C PHE A 222 -30.08 16.14 -25.27
N ASP A 223 -31.01 16.14 -26.21
CA ASP A 223 -32.35 16.61 -25.93
C ASP A 223 -32.98 15.67 -24.89
N ARG A 224 -33.89 16.21 -24.07
CA ARG A 224 -34.37 15.54 -22.86
C ARG A 224 -35.00 14.15 -23.10
N ASN A 225 -35.33 13.83 -24.35
CA ASN A 225 -36.04 12.62 -24.75
C ASN A 225 -35.12 11.48 -25.23
N HIS A 226 -33.84 11.72 -25.52
CA HIS A 226 -32.93 10.69 -26.01
C HIS A 226 -31.88 10.32 -24.96
N LYS A 227 -32.08 9.17 -24.30
CA LYS A 227 -31.00 8.47 -23.61
C LYS A 227 -30.33 7.54 -24.61
N THR A 228 -29.01 7.62 -24.73
CA THR A 228 -28.25 6.80 -25.66
C THR A 228 -27.05 6.16 -24.98
N GLU A 229 -26.59 5.05 -25.53
CA GLU A 229 -25.38 4.37 -25.07
C GLU A 229 -24.15 4.99 -25.75
N CYS A 230 -22.99 4.97 -25.09
CA CYS A 230 -21.78 5.58 -25.65
C CYS A 230 -21.44 5.04 -27.05
N VAL A 231 -21.75 3.76 -27.32
CA VAL A 231 -21.48 3.09 -28.60
C VAL A 231 -22.31 3.61 -29.77
N SER A 232 -23.38 4.36 -29.52
CA SER A 232 -24.18 5.00 -30.57
C SER A 232 -23.40 6.08 -31.31
N CYS A 233 -22.50 6.78 -30.61
CA CYS A 233 -21.59 7.75 -31.22
C CYS A 233 -20.16 7.20 -31.35
N HIS A 234 -19.69 6.40 -30.39
CA HIS A 234 -18.34 5.86 -30.34
C HIS A 234 -18.28 4.44 -30.89
N ILE A 235 -18.29 4.33 -32.22
CA ILE A 235 -18.29 3.06 -32.95
C ILE A 235 -17.04 2.24 -32.60
N ASN A 236 -17.22 0.91 -32.48
CA ASN A 236 -16.17 -0.04 -32.11
C ASN A 236 -15.48 0.27 -30.78
N LYS A 237 -16.17 0.95 -29.85
CA LYS A 237 -15.64 1.39 -28.56
C LYS A 237 -14.41 2.30 -28.70
N ASN A 238 -14.29 3.01 -29.83
CA ASN A 238 -13.27 4.03 -30.01
C ASN A 238 -13.77 5.36 -29.46
N TYR A 239 -13.41 5.69 -28.23
CA TYR A 239 -13.83 6.93 -27.57
C TYR A 239 -13.04 8.17 -27.99
N THR A 240 -12.01 8.02 -28.84
CA THR A 240 -11.28 9.16 -29.44
C THR A 240 -11.94 9.70 -30.70
N LYS A 241 -12.94 8.98 -31.22
CA LYS A 241 -13.67 9.33 -32.45
C LYS A 241 -15.16 9.23 -32.19
N TYR A 242 -15.94 10.04 -32.87
CA TYR A 242 -17.40 9.99 -32.78
C TYR A 242 -18.01 10.08 -34.18
N THR A 243 -19.28 9.68 -34.29
CA THR A 243 -20.10 9.89 -35.48
C THR A 243 -21.44 10.49 -35.11
N CYS A 244 -21.91 11.43 -35.94
CA CYS A 244 -23.26 11.99 -35.85
C CYS A 244 -24.23 11.33 -36.84
N TYR A 245 -23.72 10.51 -37.76
CA TYR A 245 -24.47 9.91 -38.86
C TYR A 245 -25.27 8.65 -38.45
N GLY A 246 -25.23 8.26 -37.17
CA GLY A 246 -25.77 6.98 -36.69
C GLY A 246 -27.12 7.05 -35.95
N CYS A 247 -27.68 8.25 -35.72
CA CYS A 247 -28.90 8.42 -34.91
C CYS A 247 -30.14 8.70 -35.78
N HIS A 248 -30.09 9.73 -36.61
CA HIS A 248 -31.15 10.10 -37.56
C HIS A 248 -30.53 10.30 -38.94
N GLU A 249 -31.35 10.22 -39.99
CA GLU A 249 -30.91 10.16 -41.39
C GLU A 249 -30.18 11.42 -41.85
N HIS A 250 -28.90 11.44 -41.52
CA HIS A 250 -27.93 12.44 -41.89
C HIS A 250 -26.91 11.73 -42.78
N SER A 251 -27.19 11.60 -44.08
CA SER A 251 -26.17 11.09 -44.98
C SER A 251 -25.06 12.14 -45.10
N ARG A 252 -23.80 11.70 -45.19
CA ARG A 252 -22.66 12.62 -45.34
C ARG A 252 -22.79 13.52 -46.57
N SER A 253 -23.43 13.02 -47.63
CA SER A 253 -23.65 13.81 -48.85
C SER A 253 -24.67 14.92 -48.63
N LYS A 254 -25.82 14.63 -47.99
CA LYS A 254 -26.87 15.64 -47.71
C LYS A 254 -26.33 16.74 -46.80
N ILE A 255 -25.68 16.37 -45.69
CA ILE A 255 -25.05 17.35 -44.79
C ILE A 255 -24.06 18.25 -45.54
N ARG A 256 -23.24 17.67 -46.42
CA ARG A 256 -22.26 18.44 -47.19
C ARG A 256 -22.92 19.43 -48.14
N GLU A 257 -24.00 19.04 -48.79
CA GLU A 257 -24.77 19.89 -49.69
C GLU A 257 -25.31 21.11 -48.94
N GLU A 258 -26.02 20.90 -47.84
CA GLU A 258 -26.54 21.96 -46.96
C GLU A 258 -25.45 22.92 -46.47
N HIS A 259 -24.34 22.38 -45.96
CA HIS A 259 -23.24 23.22 -45.49
C HIS A 259 -22.61 24.06 -46.61
N ILE A 260 -22.52 23.53 -47.84
CA ILE A 260 -21.97 24.26 -48.99
C ILE A 260 -22.92 25.37 -49.43
N GLU A 261 -24.23 25.13 -49.42
CA GLU A 261 -25.25 26.13 -49.72
C GLU A 261 -25.20 27.30 -48.74
N GLU A 262 -24.98 27.01 -47.47
CA GLU A 262 -24.76 28.00 -46.40
C GLU A 262 -23.35 28.61 -46.38
N GLY A 263 -22.47 28.23 -47.33
CA GLY A 263 -21.11 28.77 -47.46
C GLY A 263 -20.12 28.29 -46.39
N ILE A 264 -20.42 27.16 -45.74
CA ILE A 264 -19.61 26.53 -44.69
C ILE A 264 -18.76 25.41 -45.29
N SER A 265 -17.44 25.61 -45.37
CA SER A 265 -16.53 24.63 -45.99
C SER A 265 -15.71 23.79 -45.00
N ASN A 266 -15.66 24.17 -43.72
CA ASN A 266 -14.93 23.46 -42.67
C ASN A 266 -15.88 23.06 -41.53
N TYR A 267 -16.47 21.86 -41.64
CA TYR A 267 -17.54 21.39 -40.74
C TYR A 267 -17.31 19.96 -40.21
N GLU A 268 -16.13 19.38 -40.42
CA GLU A 268 -15.85 17.99 -40.01
C GLU A 268 -15.85 17.80 -38.48
N ASN A 269 -15.61 18.87 -37.70
CA ASN A 269 -15.78 18.84 -36.24
C ASN A 269 -17.18 19.34 -35.85
N CYS A 270 -18.18 18.47 -35.98
CA CYS A 270 -19.59 18.83 -35.85
C CYS A 270 -19.89 19.58 -34.54
N VAL A 271 -19.28 19.17 -33.41
CA VAL A 271 -19.56 19.73 -32.08
C VAL A 271 -19.05 21.15 -31.85
N GLU A 272 -18.24 21.70 -32.77
CA GLU A 272 -17.87 23.12 -32.73
C GLU A 272 -19.08 24.03 -32.94
N CYS A 273 -20.00 23.60 -33.82
CA CYS A 273 -21.23 24.35 -34.12
C CYS A 273 -22.47 23.67 -33.52
N HIS A 274 -22.54 22.34 -33.56
CA HIS A 274 -23.67 21.54 -33.09
C HIS A 274 -23.42 20.97 -31.69
N ARG A 275 -23.67 21.78 -30.66
CA ARG A 275 -23.65 21.34 -29.25
C ARG A 275 -24.94 20.65 -28.79
N SER A 276 -25.93 20.58 -29.66
CA SER A 276 -27.19 19.86 -29.52
C SER A 276 -27.77 19.58 -30.91
N GLY A 277 -28.91 18.90 -30.98
CA GLY A 277 -29.67 18.73 -32.22
C GLY A 277 -30.48 19.98 -32.66
N ASN A 278 -30.33 21.12 -31.98
CA ASN A 278 -31.08 22.34 -32.28
C ASN A 278 -30.37 23.18 -33.36
N GLU A 279 -31.02 23.35 -34.49
CA GLU A 279 -30.49 24.10 -35.64
C GLU A 279 -30.31 25.60 -35.36
N ASP A 280 -31.27 26.25 -34.68
CA ASP A 280 -31.17 27.68 -34.33
C ASP A 280 -29.99 27.97 -33.40
N GLU A 281 -29.70 27.04 -32.50
CA GLU A 281 -28.50 27.10 -31.68
C GLU A 281 -27.24 27.03 -32.53
N ALA A 282 -27.16 26.09 -33.47
CA ALA A 282 -26.02 25.95 -34.36
C ALA A 282 -25.82 27.20 -35.23
N LYS A 283 -26.89 27.75 -35.82
CA LYS A 283 -26.88 29.01 -36.57
C LYS A 283 -26.33 30.17 -35.74
N ARG A 284 -26.76 30.27 -34.48
CA ARG A 284 -26.28 31.32 -33.55
C ARG A 284 -24.80 31.17 -33.23
N ILE A 285 -24.33 29.94 -32.99
CA ILE A 285 -22.91 29.67 -32.73
C ILE A 285 -22.09 30.04 -33.97
N TRP A 286 -22.49 29.57 -35.15
CA TRP A 286 -21.80 29.87 -36.40
C TRP A 286 -21.67 31.38 -36.67
N ARG A 287 -22.76 32.15 -36.49
CA ARG A 287 -22.77 33.62 -36.62
C ARG A 287 -21.81 34.32 -35.65
N ASN A 288 -21.53 33.74 -34.49
CA ASN A 288 -20.58 34.29 -33.53
C ASN A 288 -19.11 33.95 -33.89
N HIS A 289 -18.86 32.81 -34.54
CA HIS A 289 -17.52 32.40 -34.98
C HIS A 289 -17.09 33.11 -36.28
N SER A 290 -18.03 33.26 -37.20
CA SER A 290 -17.84 34.03 -38.41
C SER A 290 -17.95 35.50 -38.04
N ASN A 291 -16.85 36.27 -38.02
CA ASN A 291 -16.85 37.74 -37.86
C ASN A 291 -17.64 38.50 -38.96
N ASN A 292 -18.53 37.81 -39.68
CA ASN A 292 -19.25 38.24 -40.85
C ASN A 292 -20.65 38.71 -40.43
N LYS A 293 -20.73 39.98 -40.00
CA LYS A 293 -21.97 40.78 -39.94
C LYS A 293 -22.46 41.11 -41.37
N LYS A 294 -22.64 40.11 -42.22
CA LYS A 294 -23.36 40.31 -43.48
C LYS A 294 -24.69 39.62 -43.38
N ASP A 295 -25.73 40.44 -43.55
CA ASP A 295 -27.13 40.05 -43.66
C ASP A 295 -27.29 39.02 -44.78
N PHE A 296 -27.03 37.75 -44.46
CA PHE A 296 -27.52 36.64 -45.25
C PHE A 296 -28.99 36.52 -44.92
N LYS A 297 -29.83 36.93 -45.88
CA LYS A 297 -31.24 36.57 -45.89
C LYS A 297 -31.29 35.05 -45.99
N PHE A 298 -31.59 34.41 -44.86
CA PHE A 298 -32.12 33.06 -44.85
C PHE A 298 -33.36 33.13 -45.75
N ASN A 299 -33.33 32.45 -46.90
CA ASN A 299 -34.59 32.10 -47.54
C ASN A 299 -35.13 31.01 -46.65
N ASP A 300 -36.06 31.35 -45.75
CA ASP A 300 -36.85 30.38 -45.02
C ASP A 300 -37.50 29.47 -46.06
N HIS A 301 -36.86 28.32 -46.33
CA HIS A 301 -37.51 27.20 -46.97
C HIS A 301 -38.20 26.51 -45.81
N ASP A 302 -39.50 26.79 -45.70
CA ASP A 302 -40.42 26.00 -44.90
C ASP A 302 -40.48 24.61 -45.56
N ASP A 303 -39.52 23.75 -45.22
CA ASP A 303 -39.62 22.32 -45.52
C ASP A 303 -40.62 21.71 -44.53
N ASP A 304 -41.90 21.93 -44.85
CA ASP A 304 -43.05 21.19 -44.35
C ASP A 304 -42.97 19.73 -44.85
N ASP A 305 -41.99 18.96 -44.40
CA ASP A 305 -41.97 17.50 -44.58
C ASP A 305 -42.42 16.83 -43.28
N HIS A 306 -43.73 16.87 -43.07
CA HIS A 306 -44.44 15.84 -42.32
C HIS A 306 -44.60 14.60 -43.20
N ASP A 307 -43.85 13.53 -42.87
CA ASP A 307 -44.35 12.14 -42.85
C ASP A 307 -43.39 11.19 -42.12
#